data_AF-A0A1Q6JTE9-F1
#
_entry.id   AF-A0A1Q6JTE9-F1
#
_cell.length_a   1.000
_cell.length_b   1.000
_cell.length_c   1.000
_cell.angle_alpha   90.00
_cell.angle_beta   90.00
_cell.angle_gamma   90.00
#
_symmetry.space_group_name_H-M   'P 1'
#
loop_
_entity.id
_entity.type
_entity.pdbx_description
1 polymer ?
#
loop_
_entity_poly.entity_id
_entity_poly.type
_entity_poly.pdbx_seq_one_letter_code
_entity_poly.pdbx_strand_id
1 'polypeptide(L)'
;MKAFTLLHQIQKYANACLEKGTPEYEAVMHSISILEKNFEPYSIQFKKIQDEKQQKELVAKETCAREGHTGEWHEHEYTVWAICGDRGFERYCPITKKNWTRICTRCREQETVDVEPIEVTRLHKLQEINGMEEKLKQMKSEL
;
A
#
# COMPACT_ATOMS: atom_id res chain seq x y z
N MET A 1 -8.51 18.29 6.42
CA MET A 1 -9.55 18.19 5.38
C MET A 1 -10.88 18.81 5.78
N LYS A 2 -11.52 18.40 6.90
CA LYS A 2 -12.87 18.88 7.29
C LYS A 2 -13.03 20.41 7.27
N ALA A 3 -12.04 21.18 7.74
CA ALA A 3 -12.08 22.65 7.73
C ALA A 3 -12.08 23.26 6.31
N PHE A 4 -11.22 22.76 5.41
CA PHE A 4 -11.22 23.18 4.00
C PHE A 4 -12.52 22.77 3.27
N THR A 5 -13.07 21.60 3.61
CA THR A 5 -14.38 21.15 3.10
C THR A 5 -15.51 22.07 3.55
N LEU A 6 -15.51 22.48 4.82
CA LEU A 6 -16.47 23.44 5.37
C LEU A 6 -16.35 24.80 4.68
N LEU A 7 -15.14 25.30 4.44
CA LEU A 7 -14.92 26.56 3.73
C LEU A 7 -15.52 26.51 2.31
N HIS A 8 -15.32 25.39 1.60
CA HIS A 8 -15.92 25.17 0.28
C HIS A 8 -17.46 25.07 0.33
N GLN A 9 -18.03 24.49 1.39
CA GLN A 9 -19.48 24.46 1.59
C GLN A 9 -20.05 25.86 1.86
N ILE A 10 -19.35 26.69 2.63
CA ILE A 10 -19.76 28.08 2.91
C ILE A 10 -19.66 28.92 1.64
N GLN A 11 -18.64 28.72 0.79
CA GLN A 11 -18.55 29.35 -0.54
C GLN A 11 -19.72 28.97 -1.44
N LYS A 12 -20.14 27.68 -1.45
CA LYS A 12 -21.33 27.24 -2.19
C LYS A 12 -22.61 27.91 -1.68
N TYR A 13 -22.74 28.06 -0.35
CA TYR A 13 -23.87 28.76 0.25
C TYR A 13 -23.88 30.25 -0.15
N ALA A 14 -22.73 30.92 -0.13
CA ALA A 14 -22.62 32.31 -0.58
C ALA A 14 -23.07 32.48 -2.04
N ASN A 15 -22.64 31.60 -2.95
CA ASN A 15 -23.08 31.63 -4.35
C ASN A 15 -24.60 31.45 -4.49
N ALA A 16 -25.22 30.58 -3.69
CA ALA A 16 -26.67 30.42 -3.68
C ALA A 16 -27.39 31.67 -3.14
N CYS A 17 -26.80 32.38 -2.17
CA CYS A 17 -27.30 33.66 -1.66
C CYS A 17 -27.25 34.76 -2.73
N LEU A 18 -26.19 34.77 -3.55
CA LEU A 18 -26.03 35.69 -4.70
C LEU A 18 -27.08 35.45 -5.77
N GLU A 19 -27.27 34.18 -6.17
CA GLU A 19 -28.28 33.79 -7.17
C GLU A 19 -29.70 34.16 -6.76
N LYS A 20 -29.98 34.17 -5.46
CA LYS A 20 -31.27 34.56 -4.87
C LYS A 20 -31.41 36.06 -4.59
N GLY A 21 -30.36 36.86 -4.81
CA GLY A 21 -30.37 38.31 -4.54
C GLY A 21 -30.52 38.66 -3.06
N THR A 22 -30.07 37.78 -2.16
CA THR A 22 -30.23 37.98 -0.71
C THR A 22 -29.17 38.94 -0.15
N PRO A 23 -29.54 39.79 0.82
CA PRO A 23 -28.60 40.71 1.46
C PRO A 23 -27.55 40.00 2.33
N GLU A 24 -27.74 38.72 2.65
CA GLU A 24 -26.77 37.92 3.41
C GLU A 24 -25.48 37.63 2.63
N TYR A 25 -25.50 37.75 1.30
CA TYR A 25 -24.33 37.47 0.46
C TYR A 25 -23.10 38.25 0.90
N GLU A 26 -23.21 39.55 1.10
CA GLU A 26 -22.06 40.41 1.45
C GLU A 26 -21.48 40.05 2.83
N ALA A 27 -22.33 39.76 3.81
CA ALA A 27 -21.91 39.35 5.15
C ALA A 27 -21.22 37.97 5.15
N VAL A 28 -21.75 37.02 4.37
CA VAL A 28 -21.13 35.69 4.20
C VAL A 28 -19.80 35.80 3.47
N MET A 29 -19.71 36.61 2.40
CA MET A 29 -18.46 36.82 1.66
C MET A 29 -17.38 37.52 2.49
N HIS A 30 -17.77 38.50 3.32
CA HIS A 30 -16.83 39.13 4.26
C HIS A 30 -16.26 38.11 5.25
N SER A 31 -17.12 37.23 5.79
CA SER A 31 -16.72 36.16 6.70
C SER A 31 -15.82 35.13 6.02
N ILE A 32 -16.13 34.74 4.78
CA ILE A 32 -15.27 33.87 3.95
C ILE A 32 -13.89 34.50 3.78
N SER A 33 -13.80 35.78 3.45
CA SER A 33 -12.51 36.46 3.24
C SER A 33 -11.64 36.46 4.49
N ILE A 34 -12.22 36.67 5.68
CA ILE A 34 -11.50 36.59 6.96
C ILE A 34 -11.00 35.16 7.18
N LEU A 35 -11.86 34.17 6.96
CA LEU A 35 -11.49 32.77 7.12
C LEU A 35 -10.38 32.37 6.15
N GLU A 36 -10.47 32.72 4.88
CA GLU A 36 -9.42 32.47 3.87
C GLU A 36 -8.07 33.03 4.29
N LYS A 37 -8.00 34.28 4.75
CA LYS A 37 -6.75 34.88 5.27
C LYS A 37 -6.18 34.12 6.46
N ASN A 38 -7.05 33.67 7.37
CA ASN A 38 -6.61 32.90 8.54
C ASN A 38 -6.17 31.47 8.18
N PHE A 39 -6.76 30.88 7.13
CA PHE A 39 -6.43 29.53 6.66
C PHE A 39 -5.25 29.47 5.68
N GLU A 40 -4.91 30.57 5.02
CA GLU A 40 -3.87 30.62 3.98
C GLU A 40 -2.50 30.07 4.45
N PRO A 41 -1.97 30.42 5.63
CA PRO A 41 -0.71 29.83 6.09
C PRO A 41 -0.80 28.30 6.24
N TYR A 42 -1.96 27.78 6.65
CA TYR A 42 -2.19 26.35 6.82
C TYR A 42 -2.40 25.64 5.47
N SER A 43 -2.98 26.30 4.48
CA SER A 43 -3.15 25.74 3.13
C SER A 43 -1.79 25.51 2.48
N ILE A 44 -0.89 26.50 2.60
CA ILE A 44 0.49 26.44 2.11
C ILE A 44 1.27 25.32 2.81
N GLN A 45 1.22 25.26 4.14
CA GLN A 45 1.89 24.21 4.90
C GLN A 45 1.35 22.82 4.55
N PHE A 46 0.03 22.69 4.43
CA PHE A 46 -0.60 21.42 4.07
C PHE A 46 -0.18 20.96 2.68
N LYS A 47 -0.16 21.87 1.69
CA LYS A 47 0.34 21.56 0.35
C LYS A 47 1.79 21.10 0.39
N LYS A 48 2.66 21.81 1.11
CA LYS A 48 4.06 21.41 1.29
C LYS A 48 4.20 20.00 1.87
N ILE A 49 3.41 19.66 2.89
CA ILE A 49 3.41 18.31 3.48
C ILE A 49 2.96 17.26 2.46
N GLN A 50 1.95 17.55 1.64
CA GLN A 50 1.50 16.65 0.58
C GLN A 50 2.56 16.44 -0.50
N ASP A 51 3.17 17.53 -0.97
CA ASP A 51 4.23 17.49 -1.98
C ASP A 51 5.44 16.71 -1.46
N GLU A 52 5.87 16.95 -0.22
CA GLU A 52 6.95 16.19 0.43
C GLU A 52 6.61 14.70 0.55
N LYS A 53 5.35 14.37 0.89
CA LYS A 53 4.90 12.98 0.98
C LYS A 53 4.93 12.29 -0.38
N GLN A 54 4.44 12.96 -1.42
CA GLN A 54 4.46 12.44 -2.80
C GLN A 54 5.89 12.24 -3.28
N GLN A 55 6.78 13.20 -3.03
CA GLN A 55 8.19 13.07 -3.40
C GLN A 55 8.85 11.88 -2.70
N LYS A 56 8.59 11.68 -1.41
CA LYS A 56 9.11 10.51 -0.68
C LYS A 56 8.59 9.19 -1.24
N GLU A 57 7.33 9.13 -1.64
CA GLU A 57 6.74 7.94 -2.27
C GLU A 57 7.39 7.64 -3.63
N LEU A 58 7.60 8.67 -4.45
CA LEU A 58 8.30 8.53 -5.74
C LEU A 58 9.72 8.01 -5.56
N VAL A 59 10.49 8.62 -4.66
CA VAL A 59 11.86 8.17 -4.34
C VAL A 59 11.85 6.71 -3.86
N ALA A 60 10.91 6.31 -3.02
CA ALA A 60 10.79 4.93 -2.56
C ALA A 60 10.54 3.95 -3.72
N LYS A 61 9.68 4.31 -4.67
CA LYS A 61 9.38 3.51 -5.87
C LYS A 61 10.57 3.41 -6.82
N GLU A 62 11.22 4.54 -7.13
CA GLU A 62 12.44 4.57 -7.95
C GLU A 62 13.56 3.71 -7.35
N THR A 63 13.73 3.79 -6.03
CA THR A 63 14.72 2.97 -5.33
C THR A 63 14.38 1.49 -5.42
N CYS A 64 13.09 1.10 -5.27
CA CYS A 64 12.66 -0.29 -5.46
C CYS A 64 12.83 -0.77 -6.91
N ALA A 65 12.59 0.08 -7.90
CA ALA A 65 12.79 -0.28 -9.31
C ALA A 65 14.26 -0.61 -9.62
N ARG A 66 15.20 0.04 -8.91
CA ARG A 66 16.65 -0.19 -9.08
C ARG A 66 17.18 -1.35 -8.24
N GLU A 67 16.74 -1.45 -6.98
CA GLU A 67 17.34 -2.36 -5.99
C GLU A 67 16.49 -3.62 -5.73
N GLY A 68 15.28 -3.68 -6.28
CA GLY A 68 14.29 -4.70 -5.95
C GLY A 68 13.44 -4.33 -4.73
N HIS A 69 12.28 -4.99 -4.61
CA HIS A 69 11.42 -4.84 -3.44
C HIS A 69 12.00 -5.56 -2.22
N THR A 70 11.75 -5.01 -1.04
CA THR A 70 12.22 -5.56 0.24
C THR A 70 11.05 -5.96 1.11
N GLY A 71 11.12 -7.09 1.80
CA GLY A 71 10.06 -7.51 2.71
C GLY A 71 10.10 -9.02 2.91
N GLU A 72 9.31 -9.49 3.87
CA GLU A 72 9.12 -10.92 4.07
C GLU A 72 8.16 -11.49 3.03
N TRP A 73 8.51 -12.67 2.53
CA TRP A 73 7.65 -13.46 1.66
C TRP A 73 6.72 -14.33 2.50
N HIS A 74 5.46 -14.37 2.11
CA HIS A 74 4.43 -15.20 2.72
C HIS A 74 3.87 -16.16 1.67
N GLU A 75 3.85 -17.45 2.00
CA GLU A 75 3.21 -18.48 1.17
C GLU A 75 1.69 -18.40 1.34
N HIS A 76 0.95 -18.49 0.23
CA HIS A 76 -0.49 -18.68 0.24
C HIS A 76 -0.87 -19.84 -0.65
N GLU A 77 -1.74 -20.70 -0.13
CA GLU A 77 -2.36 -21.77 -0.89
C GLU A 77 -3.75 -21.31 -1.36
N TYR A 78 -4.06 -21.55 -2.63
CA TYR A 78 -5.35 -21.23 -3.22
C TYR A 78 -5.83 -22.35 -4.13
N THR A 79 -7.14 -22.56 -4.21
CA THR A 79 -7.73 -23.60 -5.05
C THR A 79 -8.25 -22.99 -6.34
N VAL A 80 -7.88 -23.59 -7.48
CA VAL A 80 -8.38 -23.20 -8.80
C VAL A 80 -9.09 -24.39 -9.43
N TRP A 81 -10.23 -24.15 -10.06
CA TRP A 81 -10.90 -25.17 -10.86
C TRP A 81 -10.28 -25.21 -12.25
N ALA A 82 -9.78 -26.38 -12.64
CA ALA A 82 -9.15 -26.58 -13.94
C ALA A 82 -9.65 -27.88 -14.57
N ILE A 83 -9.62 -27.91 -15.90
CA ILE A 83 -9.94 -29.11 -16.66
C ILE A 83 -8.80 -30.11 -16.48
N CYS A 84 -9.15 -31.32 -16.06
CA CYS A 84 -8.25 -32.45 -15.84
C CYS A 84 -8.79 -33.67 -16.62
N GLY A 85 -7.89 -34.57 -17.03
CA GLY A 85 -8.25 -35.79 -17.75
C GLY A 85 -7.86 -35.75 -19.23
N ASP A 86 -7.86 -36.93 -19.85
CA ASP A 86 -7.51 -37.09 -21.27
C ASP A 86 -8.64 -36.59 -22.18
N ARG A 87 -8.31 -36.33 -23.45
CA ARG A 87 -9.29 -35.93 -24.48
C ARG A 87 -10.50 -36.87 -24.47
N GLY A 88 -11.69 -36.29 -24.22
CA GLY A 88 -12.95 -37.03 -24.15
C GLY A 88 -13.40 -37.46 -22.75
N PHE A 89 -12.56 -37.30 -21.72
CA PHE A 89 -12.88 -37.55 -20.30
C PHE A 89 -12.59 -36.33 -19.41
N GLU A 90 -12.56 -35.15 -20.03
CA GLU A 90 -12.31 -33.86 -19.38
C GLU A 90 -13.37 -33.58 -18.29
N ARG A 91 -12.90 -33.32 -17.07
CA ARG A 91 -13.75 -32.92 -15.93
C ARG A 91 -13.14 -31.72 -15.22
N TYR A 92 -13.96 -30.96 -14.51
CA TYR A 92 -13.47 -29.89 -13.63
C TYR A 92 -12.96 -30.51 -12.32
N CYS A 93 -11.65 -30.41 -12.08
CA CYS A 93 -11.03 -30.78 -10.81
C CYS A 93 -10.64 -29.52 -10.02
N PRO A 94 -10.77 -29.52 -8.69
CA PRO A 94 -10.08 -28.55 -7.86
C PRO A 94 -8.59 -28.87 -7.84
N ILE A 95 -7.75 -27.89 -8.17
CA ILE A 95 -6.28 -27.98 -8.12
C ILE A 95 -5.78 -26.97 -7.10
N THR A 96 -5.10 -27.45 -6.06
CA THR A 96 -4.39 -26.59 -5.11
C THR A 96 -3.15 -26.02 -5.78
N LYS A 97 -3.03 -24.70 -5.78
CA LYS A 97 -1.86 -23.95 -6.20
C LYS A 97 -1.28 -23.19 -5.01
N LYS A 98 -0.02 -22.81 -5.16
CA LYS A 98 0.70 -21.97 -4.22
C LYS A 98 1.16 -20.71 -4.92
N ASN A 99 1.14 -19.59 -4.22
CA ASN A 99 1.87 -18.41 -4.60
C ASN A 99 2.54 -17.80 -3.38
N TRP A 100 3.44 -16.87 -3.64
CA TRP A 100 4.19 -16.15 -2.63
C TRP A 100 3.89 -14.68 -2.80
N THR A 101 3.54 -14.02 -1.72
CA THR A 101 3.31 -12.58 -1.70
C THR A 101 4.29 -11.90 -0.78
N ARG A 102 4.73 -10.70 -1.14
CA ARG A 102 5.43 -9.79 -0.20
C ARG A 102 4.86 -8.40 -0.32
N ILE A 103 4.78 -7.70 0.80
CA ILE A 103 4.48 -6.27 0.81
C ILE A 103 5.79 -5.54 1.03
N CYS A 104 6.15 -4.67 0.09
CA CYS A 104 7.41 -3.96 0.17
C CYS A 104 7.43 -3.05 1.41
N THR A 105 8.37 -3.24 2.33
CA THR A 105 8.49 -2.41 3.54
C THR A 105 8.87 -0.96 3.22
N ARG A 106 9.43 -0.72 2.02
CA ARG A 106 9.86 0.59 1.51
C ARG A 106 8.75 1.33 0.77
N CYS A 107 8.25 0.77 -0.34
CA CYS A 107 7.25 1.43 -1.20
C CYS A 107 5.79 0.97 -0.96
N ARG A 108 5.57 -0.05 -0.12
CA ARG A 108 4.25 -0.64 0.18
C ARG A 108 3.54 -1.30 -0.99
N GLU A 109 4.19 -1.44 -2.13
CA GLU A 109 3.67 -2.24 -3.25
C GLU A 109 3.67 -3.72 -2.88
N GLN A 110 2.60 -4.41 -3.31
CA GLN A 110 2.48 -5.85 -3.16
C GLN A 110 3.03 -6.52 -4.41
N GLU A 111 3.93 -7.48 -4.20
CA GLU A 111 4.44 -8.37 -5.23
C GLU A 111 3.85 -9.76 -5.00
N THR A 112 3.57 -10.47 -6.09
CA THR A 112 3.01 -11.83 -6.05
C THR A 112 3.63 -12.67 -7.14
N VAL A 113 4.14 -13.84 -6.79
CA VAL A 113 4.78 -14.78 -7.71
C VAL A 113 4.25 -16.20 -7.48
N ASP A 114 4.03 -16.97 -8.55
CA ASP A 114 3.54 -18.35 -8.45
C ASP A 114 4.66 -19.39 -8.20
N VAL A 115 5.92 -18.95 -8.14
CA VAL A 115 7.10 -19.79 -7.90
C VAL A 115 7.80 -19.37 -6.63
N GLU A 116 8.45 -20.32 -5.93
CA GLU A 116 9.20 -20.00 -4.71
C GLU A 116 10.30 -18.97 -5.00
N PRO A 117 10.31 -17.81 -4.30
CA PRO A 117 11.34 -16.79 -4.47
C PRO A 117 12.72 -17.30 -4.07
N ILE A 118 13.75 -16.86 -4.78
CA ILE A 118 15.14 -17.26 -4.50
C ILE A 118 15.59 -16.88 -3.07
N GLU A 119 15.04 -15.80 -2.50
CA GLU A 119 15.36 -15.43 -1.12
C GLU A 119 14.81 -16.45 -0.11
N VAL A 120 13.60 -16.97 -0.35
CA VAL A 120 12.98 -18.04 0.46
C VAL A 120 13.81 -19.31 0.36
N THR A 121 14.16 -19.74 -0.86
CA THR A 121 14.99 -20.92 -1.07
C THR A 121 16.34 -20.82 -0.36
N ARG A 122 16.96 -19.64 -0.32
CA ARG A 122 18.20 -19.40 0.43
C ARG A 122 18.00 -19.51 1.94
N LEU A 123 16.89 -18.99 2.47
CA LEU A 123 16.55 -19.10 3.89
C LEU A 123 16.36 -20.55 4.32
N HIS A 124 15.65 -21.36 3.54
CA HIS A 124 15.50 -22.79 3.80
C HIS A 124 16.87 -23.49 3.91
N LYS A 125 17.78 -23.24 2.96
CA LYS A 125 19.13 -23.81 3.00
C LYS A 125 19.94 -23.38 4.22
N LEU A 126 19.82 -22.12 4.65
CA LEU A 126 20.49 -21.64 5.87
C LEU A 126 19.95 -22.32 7.12
N GLN A 127 18.63 -22.53 7.20
CA GLN A 127 18.01 -23.28 8.30
C GLN A 127 18.45 -24.74 8.35
N GLU A 128 18.58 -25.39 7.20
CA GLU A 128 19.12 -26.76 7.10
C GLU A 128 20.56 -26.83 7.63
N ILE A 129 21.42 -25.88 7.21
CA ILE A 129 22.81 -25.80 7.68
C ILE A 129 22.85 -25.61 9.20
N ASN A 130 22.08 -24.66 9.73
CA ASN A 130 22.02 -24.39 11.16
C ASN A 130 21.55 -25.64 11.95
N GLY A 131 20.53 -26.33 11.46
CA GLY A 131 20.04 -27.56 12.07
C GLY A 131 21.08 -28.69 12.06
N MET A 132 21.90 -28.78 11.02
CA MET A 132 23.03 -29.72 10.99
C MET A 132 24.13 -29.33 11.99
N GLU A 133 24.46 -28.04 12.09
CA GLU A 133 25.44 -27.55 13.07
C GLU A 133 25.00 -27.82 14.52
N GLU A 134 23.72 -27.64 14.82
CA GLU A 134 23.16 -27.95 16.14
C GLU A 134 23.27 -29.44 16.48
N LYS A 135 22.93 -30.33 15.54
CA LYS A 135 23.10 -31.77 15.71
C LYS A 135 24.56 -32.16 15.98
N LEU A 136 25.49 -31.57 15.23
CA LEU A 136 26.93 -31.79 15.45
C LEU A 136 27.39 -31.32 16.83
N LYS A 137 26.86 -30.21 17.35
CA LYS A 137 27.16 -29.73 18.70
C LYS A 137 26.63 -30.70 19.76
N GLN A 138 25.41 -31.21 19.60
CA GLN A 138 24.82 -32.19 20.52
C GLN A 138 25.64 -33.48 20.57
N MET A 139 25.99 -34.03 19.41
CA MET A 139 26.83 -35.23 19.34
C MET A 139 28.20 -35.03 20.00
N LYS A 140 28.79 -33.83 19.89
CA LYS A 140 30.05 -33.50 20.58
C LYS A 140 29.90 -33.38 22.09
N SER A 141 28.74 -32.96 22.59
CA SER A 141 28.49 -32.86 24.04
C SER A 141 28.14 -34.20 24.70
N GLU A 142 27.73 -35.18 23.90
CA GLU A 142 27.41 -36.55 24.33
C GLU A 142 28.61 -37.50 24.27
N LEU A 143 29.76 -37.04 23.75
CA LEU A 143 31.06 -37.73 23.69
C LEU A 143 31.96 -37.31 24.85
#